data_AF-A0A1W9SL77-F1
#
_entry.id   AF-A0A1W9SL77-F1
#
_cell.length_a   1.000
_cell.length_b   1.000
_cell.length_c   1.000
_cell.angle_alpha   90.00
_cell.angle_beta   90.00
_cell.angle_gamma   90.00
#
_symmetry.space_group_name_H-M   'P 1'
#
loop_
_entity.id
_entity.type
_entity.pdbx_description
1 polymer ?
#
loop_
_entity_poly.entity_id
_entity_poly.type
_entity_poly.pdbx_seq_one_letter_code
_entity_poly.pdbx_strand_id
1 'polypeptide(L)'
;MELSLLIAFVALMDNRWGAITQLAKKYAISRTFVYMLQSQLNVAIEGCFCVEKPPSKKELIVGTKMKSLEYALMLRLEGKCSIPSISNMMKKMGLKNNSVGTISQQLKKIGKYLPNTYYFGNGAITYVYLAVDEMFSHSVPILISVDPLSSAILRIELSGSRKTEDWVNHFNKLKGFGGQRRRARYMLGNRYGLSRNQQAT
;
A
#
# COMPACT_ATOMS: atom_id res chain seq x y z
N MET A 1 -15.10 -25.30 42.46
CA MET A 1 -15.01 -24.48 41.24
C MET A 1 -13.56 -24.35 40.77
N GLU A 2 -12.60 -24.05 41.66
CA GLU A 2 -11.17 -23.89 41.32
C GLU A 2 -10.50 -25.15 40.74
N LEU A 3 -10.81 -26.34 41.26
CA LEU A 3 -10.20 -27.58 40.78
C LEU A 3 -10.53 -27.88 39.31
N SER A 4 -11.78 -27.64 38.90
CA SER A 4 -12.24 -27.86 37.52
C SER A 4 -11.55 -26.89 36.54
N LEU A 5 -11.33 -25.64 36.97
CA LEU A 5 -10.61 -24.63 36.18
C LEU A 5 -9.13 -25.02 36.03
N LEU A 6 -8.49 -25.48 37.10
CA LEU A 6 -7.10 -25.96 37.08
C LEU A 6 -6.94 -27.13 36.11
N ILE A 7 -7.84 -28.11 36.15
CA ILE A 7 -7.82 -29.28 35.25
C ILE A 7 -7.99 -28.82 33.79
N ALA A 8 -8.93 -27.91 33.53
CA ALA A 8 -9.14 -27.34 32.19
C ALA A 8 -7.89 -26.62 31.67
N PHE A 9 -7.26 -25.80 32.51
CA PHE A 9 -6.06 -25.03 32.16
C PHE A 9 -4.87 -25.94 31.86
N VAL A 10 -4.61 -26.95 32.72
CA VAL A 10 -3.53 -27.92 32.49
C VAL A 10 -3.79 -28.76 31.24
N ALA A 11 -5.04 -29.17 31.00
CA ALA A 11 -5.41 -29.89 29.78
C ALA A 11 -5.20 -29.06 28.51
N LEU A 12 -5.36 -27.73 28.59
CA LEU A 12 -5.19 -26.80 27.47
C LEU A 12 -3.72 -26.49 27.18
N MET A 13 -2.88 -26.45 28.22
CA MET A 13 -1.45 -26.14 28.10
C MET A 13 -0.58 -27.38 27.79
N ASP A 14 -1.00 -28.58 28.20
CA ASP A 14 -0.21 -29.81 28.04
C ASP A 14 -0.58 -30.56 26.75
N ASN A 15 0.20 -30.33 25.69
CA ASN A 15 -0.02 -30.92 24.36
C ASN A 15 0.60 -32.32 24.19
N ARG A 16 1.00 -32.99 25.29
CA ARG A 16 1.61 -34.32 25.24
C ARG A 16 0.57 -35.42 25.06
N TRP A 17 0.92 -36.42 24.27
CA TRP A 17 0.07 -37.61 24.09
C TRP A 17 -0.09 -38.35 25.43
N GLY A 18 -1.33 -38.58 25.85
CA GLY A 18 -1.66 -39.22 27.12
C GLY A 18 -1.91 -38.29 28.31
N ALA A 19 -1.68 -36.97 28.19
CA ALA A 19 -1.91 -36.00 29.26
C ALA A 19 -3.36 -36.02 29.80
N ILE A 20 -4.35 -36.03 28.91
CA ILE A 20 -5.77 -36.16 29.27
C ILE A 20 -6.06 -37.47 30.03
N THR A 21 -5.38 -38.56 29.65
CA THR A 21 -5.56 -39.86 30.31
C THR A 21 -4.91 -39.86 31.69
N GLN A 22 -3.77 -39.18 31.86
CA GLN A 22 -3.14 -39.00 33.17
C GLN A 22 -3.97 -38.11 34.10
N LEU A 23 -4.54 -37.03 33.59
CA LEU A 23 -5.44 -36.15 34.35
C LEU A 23 -6.71 -36.91 34.79
N ALA A 24 -7.32 -37.67 33.89
CA ALA A 24 -8.48 -38.50 34.20
C ALA A 24 -8.18 -39.50 35.34
N LYS A 25 -7.03 -40.18 35.29
CA LYS A 25 -6.59 -41.09 36.36
C LYS A 25 -6.27 -40.36 37.66
N LYS A 26 -5.52 -39.26 37.60
CA LYS A 26 -5.06 -38.50 38.78
C LYS A 26 -6.21 -37.92 39.59
N TYR A 27 -7.24 -37.45 38.91
CA TYR A 27 -8.41 -36.82 39.55
C TYR A 27 -9.64 -37.75 39.62
N ALA A 28 -9.48 -39.04 39.27
CA ALA A 28 -10.57 -40.04 39.26
C ALA A 28 -11.83 -39.58 38.51
N ILE A 29 -11.65 -38.95 37.34
CA ILE A 29 -12.72 -38.43 36.48
C ILE A 29 -12.67 -39.06 35.09
N SER A 30 -13.76 -38.98 34.33
CA SER A 30 -13.77 -39.49 32.96
C SER A 30 -12.95 -38.59 32.03
N ARG A 31 -12.32 -39.20 31.00
CA ARG A 31 -11.62 -38.45 29.95
C ARG A 31 -12.56 -37.47 29.24
N THR A 32 -13.81 -37.87 29.03
CA THR A 32 -14.86 -37.04 28.42
C THR A 32 -15.11 -35.77 29.23
N PHE A 33 -15.12 -35.87 30.56
CA PHE A 33 -15.29 -34.72 31.44
C PHE A 33 -14.10 -33.75 31.34
N VAL A 34 -12.86 -34.25 31.23
CA VAL A 34 -11.68 -33.41 30.99
C VAL A 34 -11.77 -32.67 29.65
N TYR A 35 -12.18 -33.35 28.57
CA TYR A 35 -12.41 -32.70 27.26
C TYR A 35 -13.51 -31.63 27.32
N MET A 36 -14.59 -31.90 28.06
CA MET A 36 -15.67 -30.93 28.24
C MET A 36 -15.18 -29.67 28.97
N LEU A 37 -14.41 -29.83 30.04
CA LEU A 37 -13.81 -28.74 30.80
C LEU A 37 -12.84 -27.90 29.94
N GLN A 38 -11.96 -28.55 29.18
CA GLN A 38 -11.04 -27.90 28.25
C GLN A 38 -11.79 -27.09 27.18
N SER A 39 -12.86 -27.67 26.62
CA SER A 39 -13.70 -27.02 25.61
C SER A 39 -14.42 -25.78 26.18
N GLN A 40 -15.03 -25.90 27.37
CA GLN A 40 -15.69 -24.79 28.05
C GLN A 40 -14.72 -23.64 28.35
N LEU A 41 -13.49 -23.96 28.76
CA LEU A 41 -12.45 -22.95 29.00
C LEU A 41 -12.01 -22.27 27.69
N ASN A 42 -11.83 -23.03 26.60
CA ASN A 42 -11.53 -22.46 25.28
C ASN A 42 -12.61 -21.46 24.83
N VAL A 43 -13.90 -21.83 24.96
CA VAL A 43 -15.02 -20.94 24.60
C VAL A 43 -15.04 -19.68 25.46
N ALA A 44 -14.77 -19.80 26.78
CA ALA A 44 -14.70 -18.65 27.66
C ALA A 44 -13.52 -17.72 27.33
N ILE A 45 -12.35 -18.28 27.00
CA ILE A 45 -11.17 -17.52 26.57
C ILE A 45 -11.43 -16.80 25.24
N GLU A 46 -12.04 -17.49 24.26
CA GLU A 46 -12.41 -16.89 22.97
C GLU A 46 -13.37 -15.70 23.16
N GLY A 47 -14.34 -15.82 24.08
CA GLY A 47 -15.29 -14.75 24.42
C GLY A 47 -14.67 -13.57 25.18
N CYS A 48 -13.68 -13.82 26.05
CA CYS A 48 -13.04 -12.75 26.85
C CYS A 48 -11.92 -12.01 26.10
N PHE A 49 -11.19 -12.68 25.21
CA PHE A 49 -9.97 -12.12 24.61
C PHE A 49 -10.11 -11.73 23.14
N CYS A 50 -11.30 -11.82 22.54
CA CYS A 50 -11.53 -11.53 21.13
C CYS A 50 -10.42 -12.15 20.25
N VAL A 51 -10.00 -13.38 20.56
CA VAL A 51 -8.94 -14.05 19.82
C VAL A 51 -9.55 -14.38 18.48
N GLU A 52 -9.28 -13.54 17.47
CA GLU A 52 -9.62 -13.84 16.09
C GLU A 52 -9.13 -15.25 15.80
N LYS A 53 -10.01 -16.08 15.22
CA LYS A 53 -9.69 -17.46 14.84
C LYS A 53 -8.30 -17.48 14.17
N PRO A 54 -7.43 -18.45 14.49
CA PRO A 54 -6.11 -18.51 13.89
C PRO A 54 -6.28 -18.45 12.36
N PRO A 55 -5.65 -17.46 11.70
CA PRO A 55 -5.93 -17.19 10.30
C PRO A 55 -5.63 -18.43 9.49
N SER A 56 -6.52 -18.73 8.54
CA SER A 56 -6.32 -19.86 7.64
C SER A 56 -4.96 -19.74 6.94
N LYS A 57 -4.37 -20.87 6.53
CA LYS A 57 -3.08 -20.87 5.83
C LYS A 57 -3.06 -19.91 4.62
N LYS A 58 -4.22 -19.71 3.96
CA LYS A 58 -4.39 -18.74 2.87
C LYS A 58 -4.32 -17.29 3.37
N GLU A 59 -5.02 -16.96 4.44
CA GLU A 59 -4.97 -15.62 5.06
C GLU A 59 -3.57 -15.28 5.55
N LEU A 60 -2.85 -16.24 6.14
CA LEU A 60 -1.47 -16.03 6.60
C LEU A 60 -0.53 -15.68 5.43
N ILE A 61 -0.70 -16.35 4.27
CA ILE A 61 0.08 -16.08 3.06
C ILE A 61 -0.27 -14.70 2.49
N VAL A 62 -1.56 -14.33 2.46
CA VAL A 62 -2.02 -13.02 1.98
C VAL A 62 -1.50 -11.90 2.90
N GLY A 63 -1.63 -12.05 4.21
CA GLY A 63 -1.11 -11.09 5.21
C GLY A 63 0.41 -10.91 5.11
N THR A 64 1.15 -12.00 4.90
CA THR A 64 2.61 -11.93 4.72
C THR A 64 2.99 -11.20 3.43
N LYS A 65 2.23 -11.41 2.33
CA LYS A 65 2.44 -10.70 1.06
C LYS A 65 2.13 -9.21 1.19
N MET A 66 1.01 -8.87 1.85
CA MET A 66 0.61 -7.49 2.13
C MET A 66 1.67 -6.75 2.93
N LYS A 67 2.14 -7.33 4.05
CA LYS A 67 3.22 -6.73 4.86
C LYS A 67 4.48 -6.49 4.05
N SER A 68 4.90 -7.47 3.25
CA SER A 68 6.11 -7.33 2.43
C SER A 68 5.99 -6.16 1.44
N LEU A 69 4.80 -5.98 0.85
CA LEU A 69 4.53 -4.89 -0.07
C LEU A 69 4.48 -3.52 0.65
N GLU A 70 3.83 -3.46 1.80
CA GLU A 70 3.73 -2.27 2.65
C GLU A 70 5.13 -1.74 3.01
N TYR A 71 6.02 -2.63 3.49
CA TYR A 71 7.40 -2.27 3.78
C TYR A 71 8.18 -1.85 2.53
N ALA A 72 7.98 -2.53 1.40
CA ALA A 72 8.64 -2.15 0.15
C ALA A 72 8.22 -0.74 -0.30
N LEU A 73 6.94 -0.37 -0.16
CA LEU A 73 6.42 0.97 -0.47
C LEU A 73 6.94 2.01 0.51
N MET A 74 6.82 1.76 1.81
CA MET A 74 7.31 2.65 2.86
C MET A 74 8.80 2.98 2.68
N LEU A 75 9.64 1.97 2.49
CA LEU A 75 11.08 2.17 2.30
C LEU A 75 11.40 2.90 0.99
N ARG A 76 10.57 2.74 -0.04
CA ARG A 76 10.79 3.40 -1.33
C ARG A 76 10.34 4.86 -1.33
N LEU A 77 9.17 5.15 -0.78
CA LEU A 77 8.53 6.47 -0.81
C LEU A 77 9.05 7.37 0.30
N GLU A 78 9.05 6.87 1.55
CA GLU A 78 9.51 7.64 2.72
C GLU A 78 11.01 7.45 2.94
N GLY A 79 11.46 6.20 2.92
CA GLY A 79 12.86 5.86 3.18
C GLY A 79 13.83 6.21 2.05
N LYS A 80 13.33 6.60 0.87
CA LYS A 80 14.11 6.92 -0.35
C LYS A 80 15.17 5.86 -0.69
N CYS A 81 14.94 4.61 -0.30
CA CYS A 81 15.91 3.54 -0.43
C CYS A 81 16.01 3.03 -1.87
N SER A 82 17.22 2.63 -2.28
CA SER A 82 17.42 1.88 -3.54
C SER A 82 16.73 0.50 -3.46
N ILE A 83 16.34 -0.08 -4.60
CA ILE A 83 15.73 -1.43 -4.62
C ILE A 83 16.66 -2.49 -3.97
N PRO A 84 17.98 -2.50 -4.24
CA PRO A 84 18.91 -3.39 -3.51
C PRO A 84 18.91 -3.16 -1.99
N SER A 85 18.88 -1.90 -1.53
CA SER A 85 18.82 -1.57 -0.11
C SER A 85 17.54 -2.09 0.54
N ILE A 86 16.39 -1.91 -0.12
CA ILE A 86 15.09 -2.43 0.32
C ILE A 86 15.16 -3.96 0.46
N SER A 87 15.70 -4.64 -0.55
CA SER A 87 15.89 -6.10 -0.53
C SER A 87 16.69 -6.55 0.70
N ASN A 88 17.82 -5.88 0.97
CA ASN A 88 18.67 -6.20 2.10
C ASN A 88 17.99 -5.93 3.45
N MET A 89 17.26 -4.83 3.60
CA MET A 89 16.52 -4.51 4.81
C MET A 89 15.40 -5.53 5.07
N MET A 90 14.58 -5.83 4.05
CA MET A 90 13.50 -6.81 4.17
C MET A 90 14.02 -8.21 4.50
N LYS A 91 15.18 -8.62 3.96
CA LYS A 91 15.86 -9.88 4.35
C LYS A 91 16.23 -9.90 5.83
N LYS A 92 16.85 -8.82 6.33
CA LYS A 92 17.23 -8.69 7.75
C LYS A 92 16.01 -8.72 8.69
N MET A 93 14.87 -8.22 8.22
CA MET A 93 13.61 -8.25 8.95
C MET A 93 12.86 -9.59 8.84
N GLY A 94 13.40 -10.59 8.13
CA GLY A 94 12.76 -11.89 7.94
C GLY A 94 11.49 -11.84 7.07
N LEU A 95 11.27 -10.77 6.31
CA LEU A 95 10.11 -10.62 5.42
C LEU A 95 10.28 -11.49 4.17
N LYS A 96 9.18 -12.05 3.66
CA LYS A 96 9.18 -12.80 2.39
C LYS A 96 9.15 -11.83 1.19
N ASN A 97 9.26 -12.36 -0.04
CA ASN A 97 9.22 -11.55 -1.28
C ASN A 97 10.26 -10.42 -1.35
N ASN A 98 11.37 -10.59 -0.64
CA ASN A 98 12.40 -9.58 -0.46
C ASN A 98 13.43 -9.54 -1.60
N SER A 99 13.24 -10.27 -2.71
CA SER A 99 14.19 -10.26 -3.82
C SER A 99 14.09 -8.95 -4.61
N VAL A 100 15.21 -8.47 -5.15
CA VAL A 100 15.25 -7.28 -6.02
C VAL A 100 14.25 -7.38 -7.17
N GLY A 101 14.19 -8.54 -7.83
CA GLY A 101 13.26 -8.78 -8.93
C GLY A 101 11.80 -8.71 -8.50
N THR A 102 11.46 -9.34 -7.37
CA THR A 102 10.08 -9.31 -6.82
C THR A 102 9.66 -7.90 -6.44
N ILE A 103 10.51 -7.17 -5.72
CA ILE A 103 10.24 -5.78 -5.31
C ILE A 103 10.05 -4.89 -6.54
N SER A 104 10.97 -4.96 -7.51
CA SER A 104 10.91 -4.18 -8.74
C SER A 104 9.62 -4.45 -9.53
N GLN A 105 9.24 -5.71 -9.70
CA GLN A 105 8.01 -6.09 -10.41
C GLN A 105 6.76 -5.59 -9.69
N GLN A 106 6.71 -5.69 -8.36
CA GLN A 106 5.58 -5.20 -7.56
C GLN A 106 5.43 -3.69 -7.67
N LEU A 107 6.52 -2.93 -7.48
CA LEU A 107 6.52 -1.48 -7.64
C LEU A 107 6.11 -1.06 -9.05
N LYS A 108 6.63 -1.74 -10.08
CA LYS A 108 6.24 -1.49 -11.48
C LYS A 108 4.76 -1.78 -11.71
N LYS A 109 4.24 -2.87 -11.13
CA LYS A 109 2.82 -3.23 -11.24
C LYS A 109 1.93 -2.17 -10.60
N ILE A 110 2.29 -1.69 -9.42
CA ILE A 110 1.54 -0.63 -8.72
C ILE A 110 1.62 0.68 -9.50
N GLY A 111 2.82 1.05 -9.98
CA GLY A 111 3.02 2.23 -10.80
C GLY A 111 2.16 2.26 -12.06
N LYS A 112 1.83 1.11 -12.66
CA LYS A 112 0.91 1.04 -13.81
C LYS A 112 -0.53 1.43 -13.50
N TYR A 113 -0.95 1.32 -12.24
CA TYR A 113 -2.29 1.75 -11.82
C TYR A 113 -2.34 3.24 -11.45
N LEU A 114 -1.18 3.90 -11.30
CA LEU A 114 -1.14 5.33 -11.05
C LEU A 114 -1.43 6.09 -12.36
N PRO A 115 -2.39 7.02 -12.34
CA PRO A 115 -2.65 7.87 -13.48
C PRO A 115 -1.49 8.86 -13.66
N ASN A 116 -1.19 9.19 -14.91
CA ASN A 116 -0.18 10.19 -15.26
C ASN A 116 -0.71 11.63 -15.13
N THR A 117 -1.89 11.82 -14.56
CA THR A 117 -2.57 13.11 -14.39
C THR A 117 -3.25 13.13 -13.03
N TYR A 118 -3.03 14.21 -12.30
CA TYR A 118 -3.60 14.39 -10.98
C TYR A 118 -5.05 14.87 -11.07
N TYR A 119 -5.89 14.34 -10.18
CA TYR A 119 -7.32 14.63 -10.11
C TYR A 119 -7.66 15.44 -8.86
N PHE A 120 -8.40 16.52 -9.03
CA PHE A 120 -9.01 17.24 -7.92
C PHE A 120 -10.35 16.59 -7.60
N GLY A 121 -10.48 16.02 -6.41
CA GLY A 121 -11.63 15.18 -6.02
C GLY A 121 -12.94 15.94 -5.78
N ASN A 122 -12.91 17.27 -5.67
CA ASN A 122 -14.07 18.07 -5.33
C ASN A 122 -14.35 19.01 -6.49
N GLY A 123 -15.58 19.01 -7.03
CA GLY A 123 -15.98 19.78 -8.21
C GLY A 123 -15.97 21.31 -8.08
N ALA A 124 -15.10 21.84 -7.23
CA ALA A 124 -14.76 23.24 -7.11
C ALA A 124 -13.82 23.66 -8.24
N ILE A 125 -14.04 24.88 -8.74
CA ILE A 125 -13.13 25.54 -9.68
C ILE A 125 -11.81 25.79 -8.95
N THR A 126 -10.80 24.97 -9.27
CA THR A 126 -9.45 25.16 -8.74
C THR A 126 -8.66 26.04 -9.70
N TYR A 127 -8.22 27.20 -9.22
CA TYR A 127 -7.24 28.02 -9.92
C TYR A 127 -5.87 27.42 -9.66
N VAL A 128 -5.22 26.93 -10.70
CA VAL A 128 -3.88 26.36 -10.61
C VAL A 128 -2.92 27.28 -11.33
N TYR A 129 -1.83 27.65 -10.65
CA TYR A 129 -0.68 28.24 -11.32
C TYR A 129 0.06 27.11 -12.02
N LEU A 130 0.50 27.33 -13.24
CA LEU A 130 1.05 26.25 -14.05
C LEU A 130 2.50 26.58 -14.37
N ALA A 131 3.42 25.82 -13.79
CA ALA A 131 4.82 25.80 -14.19
C ALA A 131 5.05 24.55 -15.04
N VAL A 132 5.81 24.71 -16.12
CA VAL A 132 6.05 23.67 -17.11
C VAL A 132 7.53 23.54 -17.35
N ASP A 133 7.99 22.31 -17.50
CA ASP A 133 9.40 22.03 -17.77
C ASP A 133 9.57 20.73 -18.57
N GLU A 134 10.76 20.55 -19.13
CA GLU A 134 11.19 19.30 -19.75
C GLU A 134 12.39 18.69 -19.02
N MET A 135 12.32 17.38 -18.81
CA MET A 135 13.43 16.59 -18.29
C MET A 135 13.77 15.47 -19.28
N PHE A 136 14.89 14.78 -19.08
CA PHE A 136 15.31 13.68 -19.96
C PHE A 136 15.60 12.42 -19.18
N SER A 137 15.16 11.29 -19.71
CA SER A 137 15.59 9.95 -19.31
C SER A 137 16.07 9.20 -20.54
N HIS A 138 17.35 8.82 -20.58
CA HIS A 138 17.95 8.10 -21.71
C HIS A 138 17.65 8.76 -23.07
N SER A 139 17.82 10.08 -23.14
CA SER A 139 17.54 10.92 -24.32
C SER A 139 16.06 11.01 -24.74
N VAL A 140 15.14 10.42 -23.98
CA VAL A 140 13.70 10.57 -24.19
C VAL A 140 13.19 11.74 -23.34
N PRO A 141 12.56 12.76 -23.94
CA PRO A 141 12.02 13.88 -23.19
C PRO A 141 10.82 13.45 -22.35
N ILE A 142 10.73 14.03 -21.16
CA ILE A 142 9.62 13.91 -20.23
C ILE A 142 9.04 15.31 -20.06
N LEU A 143 7.79 15.50 -20.46
CA LEU A 143 7.08 16.76 -20.31
C LEU A 143 6.37 16.75 -18.96
N ILE A 144 6.57 17.81 -18.17
CA ILE A 144 5.96 17.92 -16.84
C ILE A 144 5.23 19.25 -16.68
N SER A 145 4.04 19.18 -16.09
CA SER A 145 3.26 20.32 -15.62
C SER A 145 3.07 20.20 -14.11
N VAL A 146 3.42 21.23 -13.37
CA VAL A 146 3.34 21.27 -11.91
C VAL A 146 2.59 22.51 -11.42
N ASP A 147 1.92 22.39 -10.27
CA ASP A 147 1.47 23.54 -9.50
C ASP A 147 2.65 24.06 -8.66
N PRO A 148 3.19 25.27 -8.93
CA PRO A 148 4.36 25.77 -8.23
C PRO A 148 4.09 26.08 -6.74
N LEU A 149 2.82 26.22 -6.32
CA LEU A 149 2.49 26.48 -4.92
C LEU A 149 2.53 25.19 -4.09
N SER A 150 1.82 24.15 -4.53
CA SER A 150 1.79 22.86 -3.82
C SER A 150 2.91 21.90 -4.22
N SER A 151 3.67 22.23 -5.26
CA SER A 151 4.60 21.32 -5.95
C SER A 151 3.94 20.04 -6.50
N ALA A 152 2.60 20.01 -6.59
CA ALA A 152 1.89 18.85 -7.11
C ALA A 152 2.15 18.68 -8.61
N ILE A 153 2.51 17.46 -9.00
CA ILE A 153 2.65 17.09 -10.41
C ILE A 153 1.24 16.93 -11.00
N LEU A 154 0.83 17.87 -11.85
CA LEU A 154 -0.48 17.88 -12.48
C LEU A 154 -0.55 16.89 -13.64
N ARG A 155 0.53 16.81 -14.42
CA ARG A 155 0.70 15.82 -15.49
C ARG A 155 2.18 15.59 -15.75
N ILE A 156 2.52 14.33 -16.02
CA ILE A 156 3.86 13.93 -16.46
C ILE A 156 3.72 12.91 -17.59
N GLU A 157 4.45 13.06 -18.69
CA GLU A 157 4.46 12.07 -19.76
C GLU A 157 5.79 11.98 -20.50
N LEU A 158 6.13 10.77 -20.94
CA LEU A 158 7.19 10.58 -21.92
C LEU A 158 6.70 11.07 -23.29
N SER A 159 7.53 11.86 -23.97
CA SER A 159 7.26 12.39 -25.29
C SER A 159 8.29 11.88 -26.29
N GLY A 160 7.91 11.79 -27.57
CA GLY A 160 8.84 11.49 -28.65
C GLY A 160 9.73 12.69 -28.99
N SER A 161 9.29 13.91 -28.70
CA SER A 161 10.06 15.13 -28.98
C SER A 161 9.70 16.29 -28.02
N ARG A 162 10.27 17.47 -28.29
CA ARG A 162 10.03 18.74 -27.57
C ARG A 162 9.32 19.77 -28.45
N LYS A 163 8.71 19.33 -29.55
CA LYS A 163 8.06 20.22 -30.49
C LYS A 163 6.81 20.83 -29.87
N THR A 164 6.41 21.98 -30.40
CA THR A 164 5.19 22.70 -30.00
C THR A 164 3.97 21.79 -30.02
N GLU A 165 3.86 20.90 -31.02
CA GLU A 165 2.76 19.93 -31.16
C GLU A 165 2.63 19.00 -29.95
N ASP A 166 3.76 18.49 -29.43
CA ASP A 166 3.78 17.60 -28.26
C ASP A 166 3.34 18.35 -27.00
N TRP A 167 3.77 19.60 -26.84
CA TRP A 167 3.35 20.47 -25.76
C TRP A 167 1.85 20.83 -25.83
N VAL A 168 1.34 21.15 -27.02
CA VAL A 168 -0.09 21.41 -27.24
C VAL A 168 -0.90 20.16 -26.88
N ASN A 169 -0.44 18.98 -27.30
CA ASN A 169 -1.08 17.72 -26.95
C ASN A 169 -1.05 17.45 -25.44
N HIS A 170 0.09 17.70 -24.77
CA HIS A 170 0.23 17.60 -23.32
C HIS A 170 -0.80 18.46 -22.58
N PHE A 171 -0.94 19.73 -22.98
CA PHE A 171 -1.93 20.64 -22.40
C PHE A 171 -3.36 20.25 -22.72
N ASN A 172 -3.64 19.77 -23.94
CA ASN A 172 -4.97 19.32 -24.32
C ASN A 172 -5.41 18.11 -23.49
N LYS A 173 -4.52 17.15 -23.25
CA LYS A 173 -4.80 16.02 -22.35
C LYS A 173 -5.01 16.49 -20.91
N LEU A 174 -4.24 17.49 -20.44
CA LEU A 174 -4.43 18.09 -19.13
C LEU A 174 -5.79 18.81 -19.01
N LYS A 175 -6.29 19.44 -20.09
CA LYS A 175 -7.61 20.09 -20.13
C LYS A 175 -8.75 19.08 -20.23
N GLY A 176 -8.61 18.06 -21.08
CA GLY A 176 -9.64 17.06 -21.36
C GLY A 176 -9.91 16.08 -20.22
N PHE A 177 -8.98 15.91 -19.29
CA PHE A 177 -9.12 15.03 -18.12
C PHE A 177 -9.87 15.65 -16.93
N GLY A 178 -10.71 16.66 -17.17
CA GLY A 178 -11.69 17.15 -16.21
C GLY A 178 -12.88 17.76 -16.95
N GLY A 179 -14.09 17.23 -16.74
CA GLY A 179 -15.35 17.81 -17.19
C GLY A 179 -15.70 19.15 -16.50
N GLN A 180 -14.70 19.94 -16.11
CA GLN A 180 -14.82 21.17 -15.35
C GLN A 180 -13.97 22.25 -16.02
N ARG A 181 -14.60 23.41 -16.29
CA ARG A 181 -13.97 24.59 -16.90
C ARG A 181 -12.78 25.06 -16.05
N ARG A 182 -11.56 24.66 -16.43
CA ARG A 182 -10.30 25.13 -15.83
C ARG A 182 -9.95 26.51 -16.39
N ARG A 183 -9.87 27.54 -15.54
CA ARG A 183 -9.26 28.83 -15.90
C ARG A 183 -7.82 28.85 -15.39
N ALA A 184 -6.87 28.52 -16.28
CA ALA A 184 -5.45 28.58 -15.98
C ALA A 184 -4.93 30.02 -16.09
N ARG A 185 -4.16 30.47 -15.10
CA ARG A 185 -3.34 31.69 -15.18
C ARG A 185 -1.89 31.23 -15.34
N TYR A 186 -1.36 31.35 -16.55
CA TYR A 186 -0.03 30.84 -16.92
C TYR A 186 1.08 31.67 -16.26
N MET A 187 2.08 31.01 -15.71
CA MET A 187 3.38 31.60 -15.35
C MET A 187 4.45 30.92 -16.20
N LEU A 188 5.34 31.72 -16.76
CA LEU A 188 6.25 31.40 -17.87
C LEU A 188 7.15 30.17 -17.63
N GLY A 189 7.30 29.33 -18.66
CA GLY A 189 8.40 28.38 -18.83
C GLY A 189 9.50 28.99 -19.73
N ASN A 190 10.75 28.61 -19.49
CA ASN A 190 11.97 29.36 -19.86
C ASN A 190 12.22 29.63 -21.36
N ARG A 191 11.40 29.12 -22.30
CA ARG A 191 11.61 29.34 -23.75
C ARG A 191 10.37 29.45 -24.64
N TYR A 192 9.16 29.36 -24.10
CA TYR A 192 7.95 29.40 -24.92
C TYR A 192 6.98 30.44 -24.36
N GLY A 193 7.20 31.69 -24.77
CA GLY A 193 6.32 32.81 -24.46
C GLY A 193 4.92 32.58 -25.04
N LEU A 194 4.00 32.11 -24.19
CA LEU A 194 2.57 32.23 -24.44
C LEU A 194 2.13 33.60 -23.94
N SER A 195 1.89 34.52 -24.86
CA SER A 195 1.43 35.87 -24.57
C SER A 195 0.04 35.82 -23.90
N ARG A 196 -0.15 36.73 -22.92
CA ARG A 196 -1.45 37.07 -22.35
C ARG A 196 -2.34 37.58 -23.48
N ASN A 197 -3.20 36.74 -24.07
CA ASN A 197 -4.48 37.13 -24.67
C ASN A 197 -5.11 35.94 -25.42
N GLN A 198 -5.66 34.98 -24.67
CA GLN A 198 -6.83 34.24 -25.14
C GLN A 198 -7.76 34.03 -23.94
N GLN A 199 -8.51 35.08 -23.62
CA GLN A 199 -9.82 34.88 -23.01
C GLN A 199 -10.73 34.39 -24.12
N ALA A 200 -11.05 33.09 -24.12
CA ALA A 200 -12.13 32.55 -24.95
C ALA A 200 -13.35 32.34 -24.05
N THR A 201 -14.45 32.93 -24.50
CA THR A 201 -15.83 32.87 -23.99
C THR A 201 -16.34 31.44 -23.73
#